data_AF-A0A9N8E8V9-F1
#
_entry.id   AF-A0A9N8E8V9-F1
#
_cell.length_a   1.000
_cell.length_b   1.000
_cell.length_c   1.000
_cell.angle_alpha   90.00
_cell.angle_beta   90.00
_cell.angle_gamma   90.00
#
_symmetry.space_group_name_H-M   'P 1'
#
loop_
_entity.id
_entity.type
_entity.pdbx_description
1 polymer ?
#
loop_
_entity_poly.entity_id
_entity_poly.type
_entity_poly.pdbx_seq_one_letter_code
_entity_poly.pdbx_strand_id
1 'polypeptide(L)'
;MRVGLCLALSAGIHVFSLPASVGAFGISSTLRGRPSTTILAQATTTISDPLSPEDAFDLERFQRRQQALEDEARRPPHPSLGPQQVVQSVLTLLRQSPHFFDYDPLKPRPHPGVSVLWDASTDEWRQTMAAMVGMGNSTQEPIIVVPALGRFLARPQQQFAILMGMENRDYWIDFPTDVIEWSDEEAWLECRLRDGSSNDELLVVLGWTLTREHANDAWYIHSFDWQDFRNDYRPGIGREEWERICG
;
A
#
# COMPACT_ATOMS: atom_id res chain seq x y z
N MET A 1 -22.15 -20.50 -11.97
CA MET A 1 -21.17 -21.50 -12.46
C MET A 1 -19.86 -20.74 -12.66
N ARG A 2 -18.97 -20.70 -11.65
CA ARG A 2 -17.67 -20.02 -11.74
C ARG A 2 -16.60 -21.04 -11.40
N VAL A 3 -15.76 -21.35 -12.38
CA VAL A 3 -14.58 -22.21 -12.22
C VAL A 3 -13.57 -21.37 -11.45
N GLY A 4 -13.51 -21.56 -10.13
CA GLY A 4 -12.41 -21.07 -9.33
C GLY A 4 -11.18 -21.90 -9.67
N LEU A 5 -10.24 -21.32 -10.41
CA LEU A 5 -8.91 -21.88 -10.59
C LEU A 5 -7.92 -21.06 -9.78
N CYS A 6 -8.00 -21.22 -8.46
CA CYS A 6 -6.93 -20.82 -7.55
C CYS A 6 -5.75 -21.78 -7.77
N LEU A 7 -4.64 -21.29 -8.31
CA LEU A 7 -3.33 -21.90 -8.10
C LEU A 7 -2.62 -21.12 -7.00
N ALA A 8 -2.99 -21.41 -5.77
CA ALA A 8 -2.20 -21.11 -4.58
C ALA A 8 -2.13 -22.39 -3.73
N LEU A 9 -0.90 -22.88 -3.53
CA LEU A 9 -0.57 -24.02 -2.68
C LEU A 9 -1.12 -23.80 -1.26
N SER A 10 -2.10 -24.61 -0.86
CA SER A 10 -2.57 -24.70 0.52
C SER A 10 -2.23 -26.08 1.09
N ALA A 11 -1.36 -26.10 2.10
CA ALA A 11 -1.27 -27.17 3.08
C ALA A 11 -1.49 -26.52 4.45
N GLY A 12 -2.69 -26.74 5.00
CA GLY A 12 -3.15 -26.12 6.24
C GLY A 12 -2.63 -26.79 7.51
N ILE A 13 -2.83 -26.10 8.62
CA ILE A 13 -3.02 -26.62 9.98
C ILE A 13 -3.96 -25.64 10.70
N HIS A 14 -5.16 -26.09 11.06
CA HIS A 14 -6.06 -25.39 11.98
C HIS A 14 -5.68 -25.76 13.42
N VAL A 15 -5.53 -24.76 14.30
CA VAL A 15 -5.66 -24.95 15.74
C VAL A 15 -6.53 -23.83 16.31
N PHE A 16 -7.70 -24.23 16.82
CA PHE A 16 -8.61 -23.42 17.62
C PHE A 16 -8.01 -23.12 19.00
N SER A 17 -8.18 -21.90 19.51
CA SER A 17 -8.45 -21.68 20.94
C SER A 17 -9.18 -20.35 21.18
N LEU A 18 -10.11 -20.37 22.13
CA LEU A 18 -11.09 -19.33 22.50
C LEU A 18 -10.73 -18.75 23.90
N PRO A 19 -11.46 -17.77 24.48
CA PRO A 19 -10.91 -16.48 24.89
C PRO A 19 -10.89 -16.22 26.41
N ALA A 20 -10.31 -15.09 26.83
CA ALA A 20 -10.47 -14.57 28.20
C ALA A 20 -10.51 -13.02 28.26
N SER A 21 -11.73 -12.49 28.31
CA SER A 21 -12.32 -11.52 29.24
C SER A 21 -11.50 -10.42 29.97
N VAL A 22 -12.13 -9.23 29.99
CA VAL A 22 -12.33 -8.26 31.11
C VAL A 22 -11.24 -7.22 31.40
N GLY A 23 -11.67 -5.94 31.40
CA GLY A 23 -10.96 -4.85 32.07
C GLY A 23 -11.53 -3.47 31.76
N ALA A 24 -12.67 -3.12 32.37
CA ALA A 24 -13.20 -1.76 32.37
C ALA A 24 -12.38 -0.85 33.30
N PHE A 25 -12.07 0.39 32.89
CA PHE A 25 -11.86 1.52 33.79
C PHE A 25 -12.12 2.84 33.06
N GLY A 26 -13.16 3.54 33.50
CA GLY A 26 -13.43 4.92 33.09
C GLY A 26 -12.71 5.91 34.01
N ILE A 27 -12.37 7.09 33.48
CA ILE A 27 -12.18 8.28 34.29
C ILE A 27 -12.70 9.48 33.49
N SER A 28 -13.68 10.14 34.09
CA SER A 28 -14.26 11.42 33.68
C SER A 28 -13.38 12.56 34.17
N SER A 29 -13.12 13.56 33.34
CA SER A 29 -12.62 14.86 33.81
C SER A 29 -13.18 16.03 32.98
N THR A 30 -14.28 16.58 33.50
CA THR A 30 -14.68 17.98 33.34
C THR A 30 -13.57 18.93 33.76
N LEU A 31 -13.27 19.98 32.98
CA LEU A 31 -12.78 21.26 33.53
C LEU A 31 -12.93 22.44 32.53
N ARG A 32 -13.94 23.26 32.84
CA ARG A 32 -14.00 24.74 32.89
C ARG A 32 -13.33 25.57 31.79
N GLY A 33 -14.18 26.30 31.08
CA GLY A 33 -13.84 27.41 30.20
C GLY A 33 -13.18 28.59 30.90
N ARG A 34 -12.37 29.30 30.11
CA ARG A 34 -11.82 30.62 30.42
C ARG A 34 -12.46 31.65 29.50
N PRO A 35 -12.71 32.88 30.00
CA PRO A 35 -13.25 33.97 29.18
C PRO A 35 -12.19 34.53 28.22
N SER A 36 -12.62 34.76 26.98
CA SER A 36 -11.85 35.41 25.93
C SER A 36 -11.73 36.91 26.20
N THR A 37 -10.51 37.39 26.42
CA THR A 37 -10.19 38.82 26.44
C THR A 37 -9.96 39.29 25.01
N THR A 38 -10.92 40.03 24.46
CA THR A 38 -10.77 40.69 23.15
C THR A 38 -9.80 41.86 23.27
N ILE A 39 -8.58 41.69 22.75
CA ILE A 39 -7.62 42.78 22.55
C ILE A 39 -7.73 43.24 21.09
N LEU A 40 -8.29 44.44 20.88
CA LEU A 40 -8.25 45.16 19.61
C LEU A 40 -6.84 45.71 19.39
N ALA A 41 -5.99 44.94 18.71
CA ALA A 41 -4.71 45.43 18.21
C ALA A 41 -4.94 46.13 16.86
N GLN A 42 -4.58 47.42 16.80
CA GLN A 42 -4.54 48.19 15.57
C GLN A 42 -3.45 47.60 14.66
N ALA A 43 -3.86 47.10 13.49
CA ALA A 43 -2.95 46.61 12.47
C ALA A 43 -2.24 47.80 11.81
N THR A 44 -1.02 48.09 12.25
CA THR A 44 -0.10 48.95 11.53
C THR A 44 0.37 48.18 10.31
N THR A 45 -0.06 48.61 9.12
CA THR A 45 0.33 48.01 7.83
C THR A 45 1.83 48.27 7.60
N THR A 46 2.68 47.40 8.12
CA THR A 46 4.10 47.35 7.77
C THR A 46 4.22 46.85 6.33
N ILE A 47 4.76 47.71 5.48
CA ILE A 47 5.18 47.38 4.11
C ILE A 47 6.18 46.23 4.23
N SER A 48 5.79 45.04 3.79
CA SER A 48 6.58 43.82 3.84
C SER A 48 7.75 43.94 2.87
N ASP A 49 8.96 44.08 3.40
CA ASP A 49 10.19 43.88 2.64
C ASP A 49 10.14 42.49 1.96
N PRO A 50 10.58 42.38 0.69
CA PRO A 50 10.64 41.09 0.02
C PRO A 50 11.56 40.14 0.80
N LEU A 51 11.07 38.92 1.06
CA LEU A 51 11.82 37.84 1.72
C LEU A 51 13.20 37.69 1.09
N SER A 52 14.23 37.56 1.95
CA SER A 52 15.58 37.23 1.49
C SER A 52 15.54 35.91 0.70
N PRO A 53 16.36 35.74 -0.35
CA PRO A 53 16.47 34.47 -1.07
C PRO A 53 16.77 33.26 -0.14
N GLU A 54 17.50 33.49 0.96
CA GLU A 54 17.77 32.45 1.97
C GLU A 54 16.50 32.07 2.74
N ASP A 55 15.72 33.06 3.18
CA ASP A 55 14.44 32.82 3.86
C ASP A 55 13.43 32.10 2.94
N ALA A 56 13.46 32.39 1.64
CA ALA A 56 12.62 31.73 0.65
C ALA A 56 12.99 30.24 0.49
N PHE A 57 14.28 29.91 0.45
CA PHE A 57 14.76 28.53 0.37
C PHE A 57 14.44 27.74 1.65
N ASP A 58 14.61 28.35 2.83
CA ASP A 58 14.28 27.73 4.10
C ASP A 58 12.77 27.48 4.24
N LEU A 59 11.94 28.42 3.79
CA LEU A 59 10.49 28.26 3.75
C LEU A 59 10.08 27.10 2.83
N GLU A 60 10.67 27.00 1.64
CA GLU A 60 10.38 25.90 0.72
C GLU A 60 10.78 24.54 1.32
N ARG A 61 11.97 24.45 1.94
CA ARG A 61 12.43 23.22 2.61
C ARG A 61 11.55 22.86 3.82
N PHE A 62 11.01 23.85 4.52
CA PHE A 62 10.05 23.63 5.60
C PHE A 62 8.72 23.10 5.05
N GLN A 63 8.17 23.72 4.01
CA GLN A 63 6.92 23.30 3.36
C GLN A 63 7.03 21.86 2.83
N ARG A 64 8.12 21.50 2.14
CA ARG A 64 8.36 20.12 1.68
C ARG A 64 8.43 19.12 2.83
N ARG A 65 9.02 19.50 3.97
CA ARG A 65 9.07 18.65 5.17
C ARG A 65 7.70 18.48 5.81
N GLN A 66 6.92 19.56 5.90
CA GLN A 66 5.55 19.51 6.41
C GLN A 66 4.69 18.61 5.52
N GLN A 67 4.77 18.79 4.20
CA GLN A 67 4.06 17.94 3.25
C GLN A 67 4.48 16.47 3.38
N ALA A 68 5.78 16.17 3.48
CA ALA A 68 6.25 14.81 3.68
C ALA A 68 5.74 14.18 4.99
N LEU A 69 5.59 14.97 6.06
CA LEU A 69 5.00 14.49 7.32
C LEU A 69 3.49 14.27 7.20
N GLU A 70 2.79 15.12 6.48
CA GLU A 70 1.35 14.95 6.20
C GLU A 70 1.09 13.72 5.32
N ASP A 71 1.94 13.49 4.31
CA ASP A 71 1.90 12.31 3.45
C ASP A 71 2.22 11.02 4.24
N GLU A 72 3.22 11.08 5.13
CA GLU A 72 3.57 9.98 6.03
C GLU A 72 2.44 9.66 7.02
N ALA A 73 1.79 10.70 7.57
CA ALA A 73 0.65 10.53 8.48
C ALA A 73 -0.56 9.89 7.79
N ARG A 74 -0.70 10.05 6.47
CA ARG A 74 -1.74 9.44 5.64
C ARG A 74 -1.31 8.13 4.99
N ARG A 75 -0.20 7.53 5.41
CA ARG A 75 0.26 6.26 4.85
C ARG A 75 -0.64 5.10 5.33
N PRO A 76 -0.99 4.13 4.46
CA PRO A 76 -1.65 2.91 4.90
C PRO A 76 -0.80 2.13 5.93
N PRO A 77 -1.42 1.53 6.96
CA PRO A 77 -2.85 1.55 7.27
C PRO A 77 -3.28 2.86 7.93
N HIS A 78 -4.39 3.47 7.46
CA HIS A 78 -4.94 4.69 8.06
C HIS A 78 -6.48 4.71 7.98
N PRO A 79 -7.20 5.08 9.06
CA PRO A 79 -8.66 4.96 9.15
C PRO A 79 -9.43 5.86 8.17
N SER A 80 -8.83 6.97 7.76
CA SER A 80 -9.48 7.86 6.78
C SER A 80 -9.35 7.39 5.33
N LEU A 81 -8.62 6.31 5.06
CA LEU A 81 -8.41 5.80 3.71
C LEU A 81 -9.42 4.71 3.41
N GLY A 82 -10.13 4.84 2.30
CA GLY A 82 -10.93 3.75 1.75
C GLY A 82 -10.07 2.67 1.09
N PRO A 83 -10.65 1.50 0.76
CA PRO A 83 -9.93 0.38 0.17
C PRO A 83 -9.14 0.74 -1.10
N GLN A 84 -9.76 1.50 -2.01
CA GLN A 84 -9.12 1.96 -3.24
C GLN A 84 -7.92 2.88 -2.98
N GLN A 85 -8.01 3.76 -1.97
CA GLN A 85 -6.92 4.66 -1.62
C GLN A 85 -5.75 3.89 -1.03
N VAL A 86 -6.01 2.87 -0.20
CA VAL A 86 -4.96 1.97 0.32
C VAL A 86 -4.20 1.31 -0.82
N VAL A 87 -4.92 0.67 -1.76
CA VAL A 87 -4.30 -0.01 -2.91
C VAL A 87 -3.54 0.97 -3.80
N GLN A 88 -4.14 2.11 -4.13
CA GLN A 88 -3.50 3.15 -4.95
C GLN A 88 -2.21 3.66 -4.30
N SER A 89 -2.21 3.92 -2.99
CA SER A 89 -1.04 4.39 -2.25
C SER A 89 0.08 3.36 -2.24
N VAL A 90 -0.25 2.09 -1.99
CA VAL A 90 0.73 0.99 -2.02
C VAL A 90 1.36 0.86 -3.41
N LEU A 91 0.56 0.79 -4.48
CA LEU A 91 1.04 0.65 -5.86
C LEU A 91 1.89 1.86 -6.29
N THR A 92 1.47 3.07 -5.92
CA THR A 92 2.22 4.29 -6.21
C THR A 92 3.60 4.25 -5.54
N LEU A 93 3.67 3.84 -4.27
CA LEU A 93 4.93 3.78 -3.52
C LEU A 93 5.85 2.63 -3.96
N LEU A 94 5.28 1.50 -4.40
CA LEU A 94 6.04 0.40 -5.01
C LEU A 94 6.73 0.88 -6.29
N ARG A 95 6.03 1.68 -7.11
CA ARG A 95 6.55 2.20 -8.37
C ARG A 95 7.60 3.31 -8.21
N GLN A 96 7.47 4.19 -7.22
CA GLN A 96 8.28 5.41 -7.10
C GLN A 96 9.76 5.19 -6.72
N SER A 97 10.19 3.99 -6.33
CA SER A 97 11.54 3.77 -5.77
C SER A 97 12.36 2.67 -6.48
N PRO A 98 12.50 2.72 -7.82
CA PRO A 98 13.15 1.65 -8.57
C PRO A 98 14.63 1.41 -8.18
N HIS A 99 15.34 2.47 -7.78
CA HIS A 99 16.79 2.41 -7.51
C HIS A 99 17.16 2.00 -6.09
N PHE A 100 16.22 1.49 -5.29
CA PHE A 100 16.49 1.22 -3.87
C PHE A 100 17.46 0.04 -3.64
N PHE A 101 17.71 -0.78 -4.67
CA PHE A 101 18.51 -1.99 -4.57
C PHE A 101 20.01 -1.79 -4.83
N ASP A 102 20.44 -0.60 -5.25
CA ASP A 102 21.83 -0.31 -5.62
C ASP A 102 22.73 0.11 -4.45
N TYR A 103 22.17 0.32 -3.25
CA TYR A 103 22.92 0.87 -2.12
C TYR A 103 23.35 -0.21 -1.12
N ASP A 104 24.59 -0.69 -1.28
CA ASP A 104 25.33 -1.56 -0.35
C ASP A 104 24.68 -2.95 -0.07
N PRO A 105 25.19 -4.04 -0.68
CA PRO A 105 24.66 -5.39 -0.44
C PRO A 105 24.80 -5.85 1.03
N LEU A 106 25.69 -5.23 1.82
CA LEU A 106 25.89 -5.51 3.24
C LEU A 106 24.91 -4.77 4.15
N LYS A 107 24.20 -3.75 3.63
CA LYS A 107 23.21 -2.95 4.39
C LYS A 107 21.94 -2.74 3.56
N PRO A 108 21.20 -3.82 3.27
CA PRO A 108 19.96 -3.70 2.52
C PRO A 108 18.99 -2.78 3.27
N ARG A 109 18.64 -1.66 2.64
CA ARG A 109 17.57 -0.81 3.14
C ARG A 109 16.24 -1.40 2.67
N PRO A 110 15.17 -1.34 3.49
CA PRO A 110 13.86 -1.79 3.07
C PRO A 110 13.26 -0.82 2.05
N HIS A 111 12.83 -1.33 0.89
CA HIS A 111 12.20 -0.52 -0.14
C HIS A 111 10.92 0.13 0.42
N PRO A 112 10.72 1.45 0.30
CA PRO A 112 9.65 2.16 0.99
C PRO A 112 8.27 1.60 0.63
N GLY A 113 7.99 1.37 -0.66
CA GLY A 113 6.73 0.74 -1.09
C GLY A 113 6.53 -0.68 -0.56
N VAL A 114 7.61 -1.43 -0.31
CA VAL A 114 7.51 -2.79 0.23
C VAL A 114 7.29 -2.75 1.74
N SER A 115 7.89 -1.76 2.43
CA SER A 115 7.55 -1.47 3.83
C SER A 115 6.08 -1.10 3.96
N VAL A 116 5.55 -0.22 3.11
CA VAL A 116 4.13 0.15 3.15
C VAL A 116 3.23 -1.04 2.84
N LEU A 117 3.57 -1.84 1.83
CA LEU A 117 2.85 -3.08 1.55
C LEU A 117 2.83 -3.98 2.80
N TRP A 118 3.98 -4.18 3.44
CA TRP A 118 4.09 -4.99 4.66
C TRP A 118 3.26 -4.42 5.82
N ASP A 119 3.38 -3.13 6.09
CA ASP A 119 2.68 -2.46 7.20
C ASP A 119 1.16 -2.44 6.96
N ALA A 120 0.73 -2.25 5.72
CA ALA A 120 -0.67 -2.27 5.31
C ALA A 120 -1.24 -3.67 5.11
N SER A 121 -0.51 -4.73 5.47
CA SER A 121 -0.96 -6.13 5.33
C SER A 121 -1.39 -6.72 6.67
N THR A 122 -2.37 -7.63 6.62
CA THR A 122 -2.73 -8.47 7.77
C THR A 122 -1.58 -9.39 8.18
N ASP A 123 -1.59 -9.88 9.42
CA ASP A 123 -0.55 -10.80 9.90
C ASP A 123 -0.53 -12.13 9.15
N GLU A 124 -1.68 -12.60 8.69
CA GLU A 124 -1.81 -13.79 7.84
C GLU A 124 -1.14 -13.55 6.49
N TRP A 125 -1.37 -12.39 5.87
CA TRP A 125 -0.72 -12.06 4.61
C TRP A 125 0.78 -11.82 4.75
N ARG A 126 1.22 -11.21 5.85
CA ARG A 126 2.65 -11.07 6.19
C ARG A 126 3.34 -12.43 6.29
N GLN A 127 2.68 -13.44 6.85
CA GLN A 127 3.19 -14.82 6.86
C GLN A 127 3.36 -15.37 5.45
N THR A 128 2.36 -15.15 4.58
CA THR A 128 2.46 -15.57 3.17
C THR A 128 3.60 -14.86 2.46
N MET A 129 3.76 -13.54 2.63
CA MET A 129 4.86 -12.77 2.05
C MET A 129 6.22 -13.21 2.60
N ALA A 130 6.34 -13.52 3.89
CA ALA A 130 7.56 -14.08 4.47
C ALA A 130 7.88 -15.46 3.88
N ALA A 131 6.88 -16.30 3.65
CA ALA A 131 7.05 -17.60 3.01
C ALA A 131 7.55 -17.47 1.56
N MET A 132 7.12 -16.45 0.81
CA MET A 132 7.61 -16.19 -0.57
C MET A 132 9.13 -15.99 -0.64
N VAL A 133 9.75 -15.49 0.43
CA VAL A 133 11.20 -15.28 0.52
C VAL A 133 11.94 -16.36 1.32
N GLY A 134 11.27 -17.48 1.60
CA GLY A 134 11.85 -18.62 2.33
C GLY A 134 12.02 -18.38 3.83
N MET A 135 11.38 -17.35 4.39
CA MET A 135 11.47 -17.03 5.82
C MET A 135 10.43 -17.75 6.70
N GLY A 136 9.45 -18.43 6.10
CA GLY A 136 8.50 -19.32 6.80
C GLY A 136 7.99 -18.80 8.15
N ASN A 137 7.83 -19.71 9.12
CA ASN A 137 7.44 -19.34 10.50
C ASN A 137 8.61 -18.77 11.32
N SER A 138 9.81 -18.63 10.73
CA SER A 138 10.97 -18.07 11.41
C SER A 138 10.86 -16.55 11.42
N THR A 139 11.20 -15.94 12.56
CA THR A 139 11.30 -14.48 12.81
C THR A 139 10.73 -13.61 11.69
N GLN A 140 9.46 -13.20 11.82
CA GLN A 140 8.80 -12.19 10.99
C GLN A 140 9.34 -10.78 11.25
N GLU A 141 10.64 -10.67 11.56
CA GLU A 141 11.27 -9.39 11.83
C GLU A 141 11.27 -8.57 10.54
N PRO A 142 10.56 -7.43 10.49
CA PRO A 142 10.40 -6.65 9.27
C PRO A 142 11.75 -6.22 8.68
N ILE A 143 12.75 -6.01 9.54
CA ILE A 143 14.11 -5.62 9.15
C ILE A 143 14.81 -6.65 8.25
N ILE A 144 14.44 -7.93 8.31
CA ILE A 144 14.99 -9.00 7.47
C ILE A 144 14.05 -9.29 6.31
N VAL A 145 12.75 -9.43 6.58
CA VAL A 145 11.77 -9.88 5.58
C VAL A 145 11.52 -8.82 4.51
N VAL A 146 11.34 -7.55 4.90
CA VAL A 146 10.98 -6.48 3.94
C VAL A 146 12.08 -6.25 2.89
N PRO A 147 13.38 -6.17 3.23
CA PRO A 147 14.41 -6.06 2.21
C PRO A 147 14.55 -7.31 1.34
N ALA A 148 14.37 -8.51 1.91
CA ALA A 148 14.37 -9.75 1.14
C ALA A 148 13.20 -9.80 0.14
N LEU A 149 12.01 -9.36 0.58
CA LEU A 149 10.80 -9.27 -0.24
C LEU A 149 10.99 -8.26 -1.37
N GLY A 150 11.53 -7.08 -1.09
CA GLY A 150 11.83 -6.11 -2.14
C GLY A 150 12.76 -6.67 -3.20
N ARG A 151 13.83 -7.37 -2.80
CA ARG A 151 14.73 -8.03 -3.76
C ARG A 151 14.04 -9.12 -4.55
N PHE A 152 13.12 -9.87 -3.94
CA PHE A 152 12.33 -10.89 -4.63
C PHE A 152 11.40 -10.28 -5.68
N LEU A 153 10.65 -9.23 -5.33
CA LEU A 153 9.74 -8.52 -6.23
C LEU A 153 10.47 -7.80 -7.36
N ALA A 154 11.69 -7.32 -7.13
CA ALA A 154 12.50 -6.61 -8.12
C ALA A 154 13.36 -7.51 -9.01
N ARG A 155 13.26 -8.84 -8.91
CA ARG A 155 14.06 -9.74 -9.75
C ARG A 155 13.71 -9.54 -11.24
N PRO A 156 14.71 -9.47 -12.13
CA PRO A 156 14.44 -9.52 -13.56
C PRO A 156 13.65 -10.78 -13.93
N GLN A 157 12.73 -10.66 -14.88
CA GLN A 157 11.86 -11.77 -15.34
C GLN A 157 10.95 -12.35 -14.25
N GLN A 158 10.70 -11.58 -13.18
CA GLN A 158 9.71 -11.93 -12.18
C GLN A 158 8.42 -11.14 -12.47
N GLN A 159 7.27 -11.81 -12.33
CA GLN A 159 5.96 -11.24 -12.68
C GLN A 159 5.64 -9.92 -11.96
N PHE A 160 5.99 -9.76 -10.69
CA PHE A 160 5.80 -8.55 -9.89
C PHE A 160 6.80 -7.42 -10.19
N ALA A 161 7.82 -7.64 -11.03
CA ALA A 161 8.83 -6.63 -11.33
C ALA A 161 8.25 -5.33 -11.93
N ILE A 162 7.10 -5.43 -12.62
CA ILE A 162 6.36 -4.26 -13.11
C ILE A 162 5.86 -3.37 -11.97
N LEU A 163 5.44 -3.92 -10.83
CA LEU A 163 5.01 -3.13 -9.66
C LEU A 163 6.14 -2.23 -9.15
N MET A 164 7.38 -2.72 -9.26
CA MET A 164 8.59 -2.06 -8.79
C MET A 164 9.17 -1.06 -9.81
N GLY A 165 8.54 -0.89 -10.97
CA GLY A 165 9.04 -0.02 -12.04
C GLY A 165 10.31 -0.53 -12.73
N MET A 166 10.63 -1.82 -12.61
CA MET A 166 11.90 -2.40 -13.12
C MET A 166 11.92 -2.65 -14.62
N GLU A 167 10.76 -2.78 -15.28
CA GLU A 167 10.69 -3.18 -16.68
C GLU A 167 10.83 -2.04 -17.69
N ASN A 168 11.16 -0.82 -17.23
CA ASN A 168 11.20 0.39 -18.07
C ASN A 168 9.92 0.58 -18.93
N ARG A 169 8.80 0.04 -18.44
CA ARG A 169 7.47 0.24 -19.02
C ARG A 169 6.71 1.18 -18.11
N ASP A 170 6.22 2.26 -18.69
CA ASP A 170 5.23 3.09 -18.02
C ASP A 170 3.89 2.35 -18.01
N TYR A 171 3.15 2.48 -16.93
CA TYR A 171 1.78 1.99 -16.84
C TYR A 171 0.95 2.95 -16.01
N TRP A 172 -0.35 3.00 -16.25
CA TRP A 172 -1.28 3.69 -15.37
C TRP A 172 -2.18 2.66 -14.67
N ILE A 173 -2.72 3.05 -13.51
CA ILE A 173 -3.55 2.20 -12.68
C ILE A 173 -5.01 2.55 -12.97
N ASP A 174 -5.77 1.55 -13.41
CA ASP A 174 -7.19 1.63 -13.70
C ASP A 174 -7.98 0.90 -12.62
N PHE A 175 -9.11 1.47 -12.18
CA PHE A 175 -10.06 0.81 -11.28
C PHE A 175 -11.39 0.68 -12.02
N PRO A 176 -11.58 -0.40 -12.78
CA PRO A 176 -12.70 -0.53 -13.71
C PRO A 176 -14.03 -0.81 -13.00
N THR A 177 -13.97 -1.29 -11.76
CA THR A 177 -15.12 -1.61 -10.93
C THR A 177 -15.07 -0.79 -9.64
N ASP A 178 -16.24 -0.42 -9.14
CA ASP A 178 -16.36 0.09 -7.77
C ASP A 178 -15.89 -0.98 -6.76
N VAL A 179 -15.53 -0.52 -5.56
CA VAL A 179 -15.22 -1.40 -4.44
C VAL A 179 -16.44 -2.27 -4.14
N ILE A 180 -16.26 -3.59 -4.10
CA ILE A 180 -17.30 -4.55 -3.73
C ILE A 180 -17.14 -4.85 -2.24
N GLU A 181 -17.98 -4.25 -1.41
CA GLU A 181 -18.04 -4.53 0.03
C GLU A 181 -18.99 -5.71 0.26
N TRP A 182 -18.46 -6.83 0.77
CA TRP A 182 -19.28 -8.00 1.12
C TRP A 182 -19.87 -7.89 2.53
N SER A 183 -19.15 -7.22 3.41
CA SER A 183 -19.54 -6.90 4.78
C SER A 183 -18.91 -5.56 5.19
N ASP A 184 -19.27 -5.05 6.37
CA ASP A 184 -18.65 -3.83 6.94
C ASP A 184 -17.13 -3.98 7.18
N GLU A 185 -16.62 -5.21 7.09
CA GLU A 185 -15.26 -5.61 7.45
C GLU A 185 -14.46 -6.16 6.27
N GLU A 186 -15.09 -6.42 5.12
CA GLU A 186 -14.43 -7.05 3.98
C GLU A 186 -14.77 -6.34 2.67
N ALA A 187 -13.74 -6.01 1.92
CA ALA A 187 -13.85 -5.35 0.63
C ALA A 187 -13.00 -6.06 -0.42
N TRP A 188 -13.50 -6.05 -1.65
CA TRP A 188 -12.76 -6.51 -2.82
C TRP A 188 -12.66 -5.41 -3.86
N LEU A 189 -11.49 -5.33 -4.48
CA LEU A 189 -11.20 -4.31 -5.46
C LEU A 189 -10.40 -4.89 -6.63
N GLU A 190 -10.92 -4.73 -7.84
CA GLU A 190 -10.15 -4.94 -9.05
C GLU A 190 -9.30 -3.71 -9.34
N CYS A 191 -8.02 -3.90 -9.69
CA CYS A 191 -7.25 -2.88 -10.37
C CYS A 191 -6.50 -3.46 -11.56
N ARG A 192 -6.33 -2.66 -12.61
CA ARG A 192 -5.63 -3.05 -13.83
C ARG A 192 -4.41 -2.17 -14.04
N LEU A 193 -3.32 -2.78 -14.45
CA LEU A 193 -2.16 -2.06 -14.94
C LEU A 193 -2.25 -2.02 -16.45
N ARG A 194 -2.31 -0.82 -17.00
CA ARG A 194 -2.47 -0.60 -18.44
C ARG A 194 -1.28 0.18 -18.96
N ASP A 195 -0.82 -0.18 -20.16
CA ASP A 195 0.34 0.44 -20.78
C ASP A 195 0.16 1.96 -20.86
N GLY A 196 1.17 2.70 -20.37
CA GLY A 196 1.18 4.16 -20.39
C GLY A 196 1.44 4.73 -21.80
N SER A 197 1.81 3.88 -22.76
CA SER A 197 1.95 4.26 -24.16
C SER A 197 0.59 4.44 -24.85
N SER A 198 0.61 4.79 -26.14
CA SER A 198 -0.59 5.07 -26.95
C SER A 198 -1.53 3.88 -27.14
N ASN A 199 -1.11 2.65 -26.80
CA ASN A 199 -1.85 1.44 -27.16
C ASN A 199 -2.85 0.97 -26.09
N ASP A 200 -2.81 1.53 -24.88
CA ASP A 200 -3.70 1.19 -23.76
C ASP A 200 -3.83 -0.34 -23.54
N GLU A 201 -2.71 -1.05 -23.73
CA GLU A 201 -2.66 -2.49 -23.62
C GLU A 201 -2.84 -2.92 -22.15
N LEU A 202 -3.74 -3.88 -21.91
CA LEU A 202 -3.88 -4.49 -20.59
C LEU A 202 -2.63 -5.33 -20.28
N LEU A 203 -1.90 -4.96 -19.23
CA LEU A 203 -0.68 -5.64 -18.83
C LEU A 203 -0.95 -6.66 -17.72
N VAL A 204 -1.68 -6.25 -16.69
CA VAL A 204 -1.94 -7.04 -15.49
C VAL A 204 -3.33 -6.72 -14.95
N VAL A 205 -4.03 -7.73 -14.45
CA VAL A 205 -5.22 -7.58 -13.59
C VAL A 205 -4.87 -8.08 -12.20
N LEU A 206 -5.23 -7.28 -11.20
CA LEU A 206 -5.04 -7.57 -9.78
C LEU A 206 -6.42 -7.57 -9.10
N GLY A 207 -6.69 -8.58 -8.29
CA GLY A 207 -7.85 -8.60 -7.40
C GLY A 207 -7.39 -8.48 -5.96
N TRP A 208 -7.73 -7.40 -5.28
CA TRP A 208 -7.33 -7.16 -3.89
C TRP A 208 -8.46 -7.54 -2.95
N THR A 209 -8.14 -8.32 -1.92
CA THR A 209 -9.02 -8.55 -0.78
C THR A 209 -8.49 -7.78 0.40
N LEU A 210 -9.34 -6.93 0.98
CA LEU A 210 -9.01 -6.11 2.13
C LEU A 210 -9.94 -6.44 3.29
N THR A 211 -9.40 -6.38 4.51
CA THR A 211 -10.15 -6.52 5.75
C THR A 211 -10.01 -5.26 6.60
N ARG A 212 -11.07 -4.87 7.31
CA ARG A 212 -11.07 -3.74 8.21
C ARG A 212 -10.77 -4.20 9.63
N GLU A 213 -9.79 -3.59 10.28
CA GLU A 213 -9.46 -3.90 11.67
C GLU A 213 -10.29 -3.03 12.62
N HIS A 214 -11.14 -3.67 13.44
CA HIS A 214 -12.01 -2.97 14.40
C HIS A 214 -11.29 -2.06 15.40
N ALA A 215 -10.05 -2.41 15.76
CA ALA A 215 -9.31 -1.70 16.81
C ALA A 215 -8.92 -0.27 16.40
N ASN A 216 -8.65 -0.05 15.11
CA ASN A 216 -8.17 1.22 14.58
C ASN A 216 -8.96 1.73 13.38
N ASP A 217 -9.99 0.99 12.94
CA ASP A 217 -10.89 1.32 11.84
C ASP A 217 -10.21 1.43 10.47
N ALA A 218 -9.00 0.89 10.33
CA ALA A 218 -8.21 0.95 9.11
C ALA A 218 -8.37 -0.31 8.24
N TRP A 219 -8.19 -0.13 6.93
CA TRP A 219 -8.18 -1.22 5.96
C TRP A 219 -6.77 -1.82 5.81
N TYR A 220 -6.72 -3.15 5.82
CA TYR A 220 -5.52 -3.96 5.65
C TYR A 220 -5.68 -4.88 4.45
N ILE A 221 -4.58 -5.14 3.76
CA ILE A 221 -4.50 -6.10 2.66
C ILE A 221 -4.46 -7.50 3.25
N HIS A 222 -5.46 -8.30 2.93
CA HIS A 222 -5.53 -9.71 3.32
C HIS A 222 -4.94 -10.63 2.25
N SER A 223 -5.15 -10.31 0.97
CA SER A 223 -4.53 -11.03 -0.14
C SER A 223 -4.64 -10.21 -1.42
N PHE A 224 -3.87 -10.59 -2.43
CA PHE A 224 -4.20 -10.21 -3.80
C PHE A 224 -3.98 -11.37 -4.77
N ASP A 225 -4.88 -11.46 -5.74
CA ASP A 225 -4.79 -12.34 -6.91
C ASP A 225 -4.11 -11.60 -8.06
N TRP A 226 -3.40 -12.34 -8.91
CA TRP A 226 -2.60 -11.80 -10.01
C TRP A 226 -2.88 -12.53 -11.31
N GLN A 227 -3.14 -11.78 -12.37
CA GLN A 227 -3.18 -12.31 -13.74
C GLN A 227 -2.32 -11.44 -14.67
N ASP A 228 -1.35 -12.08 -15.32
CA ASP A 228 -0.40 -11.44 -16.24
C ASP A 228 -0.82 -11.62 -17.70
N PHE A 229 -0.82 -10.54 -18.47
CA PHE A 229 -1.16 -10.54 -19.90
C PHE A 229 0.03 -10.22 -20.79
N ARG A 230 1.19 -9.88 -20.20
CA ARG A 230 2.42 -9.59 -20.95
C ARG A 230 2.93 -10.87 -21.62
N ASN A 231 3.45 -10.72 -22.83
CA ASN A 231 3.84 -11.85 -23.69
C ASN A 231 4.83 -12.82 -23.03
N ASP A 232 5.72 -12.32 -22.18
CA ASP A 232 6.76 -13.12 -21.51
C ASP A 232 6.21 -14.08 -20.45
N TYR A 233 4.99 -13.87 -19.95
CA TYR A 233 4.41 -14.61 -18.83
C TYR A 233 3.13 -15.38 -19.20
N ARG A 234 2.78 -15.48 -20.49
CA ARG A 234 1.55 -16.13 -20.93
C ARG A 234 1.59 -17.65 -20.77
N PRO A 235 0.66 -18.26 -20.04
CA PRO A 235 0.52 -19.71 -19.97
C PRO A 235 -0.25 -20.24 -21.20
N GLY A 236 0.32 -20.13 -22.42
CA GLY A 236 -0.13 -20.83 -23.64
C GLY A 236 -1.57 -20.62 -24.16
N ILE A 237 -2.50 -20.06 -23.38
CA ILE A 237 -3.87 -19.73 -23.75
C ILE A 237 -3.85 -18.27 -24.20
N GLY A 238 -4.16 -18.03 -25.48
CA GLY A 238 -4.13 -16.69 -26.08
C GLY A 238 -5.15 -15.73 -25.44
N ARG A 239 -4.87 -14.43 -25.57
CA ARG A 239 -5.74 -13.32 -25.10
C ARG A 239 -7.20 -13.51 -25.53
N GLU A 240 -7.40 -13.88 -26.79
CA GLU A 240 -8.71 -14.08 -27.41
C GLU A 240 -9.51 -15.17 -26.68
N GLU A 241 -8.84 -16.24 -26.27
CA GLU A 241 -9.47 -17.36 -25.59
C GLU A 241 -9.85 -16.99 -24.14
N TRP A 242 -9.07 -16.11 -23.50
CA TRP A 242 -9.40 -15.57 -22.18
C TRP A 242 -10.54 -14.56 -22.21
N GLU A 243 -10.49 -13.59 -23.13
CA GLU A 243 -11.60 -12.64 -23.34
C GLU A 243 -12.90 -13.40 -23.69
N ARG A 244 -12.81 -14.54 -24.38
CA ARG A 244 -13.95 -15.43 -24.65
C ARG A 244 -14.47 -16.19 -23.42
N ILE A 245 -13.60 -16.57 -22.49
CA ILE A 245 -13.99 -17.37 -21.31
C ILE A 245 -14.48 -16.47 -20.16
N CYS A 246 -13.90 -15.28 -20.00
CA CYS A 246 -14.09 -14.43 -18.81
C CYS A 246 -14.69 -13.05 -19.10
N GLY A 247 -14.69 -12.58 -20.35
CA GLY A 247 -15.40 -11.36 -20.77
C GLY A 247 -16.86 -11.63 -21.12
#